data_AF-A0A529WDD4-F1
#
_entry.id   AF-A0A529WDD4-F1
#
_cell.length_a   1.000
_cell.length_b   1.000
_cell.length_c   1.000
_cell.angle_alpha   90.00
_cell.angle_beta   90.00
_cell.angle_gamma   90.00
#
_symmetry.space_group_name_H-M   'P 1'
#
loop_
_entity.id
_entity.type
_entity.pdbx_description
1 polymer ?
#
loop_
_entity_poly.entity_id
_entity_poly.type
_entity_poly.pdbx_seq_one_letter_code
_entity_poly.pdbx_strand_id
1 'polypeptide(L)'
;MTPSTPSTPRGDLTTVELTWIEKRIEHRLRFGRPANQTIIDKRRRVVAFAPGSVFAFVRWAANDFGTIVSRIDIVRAVFPGEAYQTLPYIRPGGEILLKIAGWEKVER
;
A
#
# COMPACT_ATOMS: atom_id res chain seq x y z
N MET A 1 21.76 -25.02 -14.37
CA MET A 1 21.51 -23.58 -14.58
C MET A 1 20.21 -23.21 -13.87
N THR A 2 20.29 -22.66 -12.66
CA THR A 2 19.14 -22.04 -11.99
C THR A 2 18.91 -20.66 -12.59
N PRO A 3 17.69 -20.29 -13.03
CA PRO A 3 17.45 -18.94 -13.50
C PRO A 3 17.53 -17.99 -12.30
N SER A 4 18.49 -17.08 -12.34
CA SER A 4 18.58 -15.91 -11.47
C SER A 4 17.35 -15.03 -11.70
N THR A 5 16.59 -14.78 -10.64
CA THR A 5 15.45 -13.85 -10.65
C THR A 5 15.92 -12.49 -11.20
N PRO A 6 15.29 -11.93 -12.25
CA PRO A 6 15.68 -10.63 -12.74
C PRO A 6 15.45 -9.59 -11.64
N SER A 7 16.50 -8.84 -11.28
CA SER A 7 16.38 -7.66 -10.45
C SER A 7 15.59 -6.63 -11.24
N THR A 8 14.29 -6.51 -10.98
CA THR A 8 13.44 -5.48 -11.61
C THR A 8 14.09 -4.11 -11.39
N PRO A 9 14.39 -3.37 -12.46
CA PRO A 9 14.89 -2.00 -12.33
C PRO A 9 13.96 -1.21 -11.41
N ARG A 10 14.52 -0.46 -10.44
CA ARG A 10 13.73 0.25 -9.43
C ARG A 10 12.73 1.26 -10.04
N GLY A 11 12.92 1.63 -11.30
CA GLY A 11 12.06 2.56 -12.04
C GLY A 11 10.66 2.00 -12.37
N ASP A 12 10.46 0.69 -12.28
CA ASP A 12 9.20 0.04 -12.68
C ASP A 12 8.37 -0.43 -11.48
N LEU A 13 8.81 -0.16 -10.26
CA LEU A 13 8.14 -0.64 -9.05
C LEU A 13 7.04 0.32 -8.60
N THR A 14 5.91 -0.24 -8.17
CA THR A 14 4.91 0.51 -7.41
C THR A 14 5.31 0.51 -5.94
N THR A 15 5.55 1.68 -5.36
CA THR A 15 5.88 1.83 -3.94
C THR A 15 4.67 2.22 -3.11
N VAL A 16 4.63 1.72 -1.88
CA VAL A 16 3.58 2.03 -0.89
C VAL A 16 4.23 2.49 0.40
N GLU A 17 3.87 3.69 0.86
CA GLU A 17 4.31 4.23 2.14
C GLU A 17 3.41 3.76 3.28
N LEU A 18 4.01 3.06 4.23
CA LEU A 18 3.34 2.54 5.42
C LEU A 18 3.80 3.34 6.64
N THR A 19 2.86 4.06 7.24
CA THR A 19 3.04 4.82 8.48
C THR A 19 2.28 4.17 9.62
N TRP A 20 2.93 4.01 10.76
CA TRP A 20 2.31 3.65 12.03
C TRP A 20 2.62 4.71 13.09
N ILE A 21 1.56 5.34 13.59
CA ILE A 21 1.60 6.24 14.73
C ILE A 21 0.54 5.75 15.70
N GLU A 22 1.00 5.32 16.87
CA GLU A 22 0.14 4.78 17.92
C GLU A 22 -1.12 5.65 18.11
N LYS A 23 -2.29 4.98 18.10
CA LYS A 23 -3.63 5.57 18.28
C LYS A 23 -4.07 6.63 17.25
N ARG A 24 -3.22 6.99 16.28
CA ARG A 24 -3.54 8.03 15.29
C ARG A 24 -3.55 7.55 13.85
N ILE A 25 -2.57 6.75 13.43
CA ILE A 25 -2.42 6.29 12.05
C ILE A 25 -1.97 4.83 12.03
N GLU A 26 -2.65 4.02 11.25
CA GLU A 26 -2.22 2.66 10.90
C GLU A 26 -2.40 2.45 9.40
N HIS A 27 -1.28 2.50 8.69
CA HIS A 27 -1.18 2.08 7.30
C HIS A 27 -0.51 0.71 7.27
N ARG A 28 -1.23 -0.30 6.77
CA ARG A 28 -0.71 -1.66 6.69
C ARG A 28 -1.12 -2.34 5.41
N LEU A 29 -0.35 -3.35 5.02
CA LEU A 29 -0.79 -4.30 4.01
C LEU A 29 -1.63 -5.38 4.67
N ARG A 30 -2.79 -5.69 4.09
CA ARG A 30 -3.58 -6.86 4.48
C ARG A 30 -3.05 -8.12 3.80
N PHE A 31 -2.66 -8.01 2.54
CA PHE A 31 -1.94 -9.04 1.77
C PHE A 31 -1.13 -8.37 0.66
N GLY A 32 -0.30 -9.17 0.00
CA GLY A 32 0.60 -8.77 -1.08
C GLY A 32 2.01 -9.29 -0.81
N ARG A 33 2.79 -9.56 -1.86
CA ARG A 33 4.18 -9.99 -1.75
C ARG A 33 5.10 -8.85 -2.21
N PRO A 34 5.67 -8.05 -1.29
CA PRO A 34 6.63 -7.03 -1.66
C PRO A 34 7.87 -7.65 -2.31
N ALA A 35 8.34 -7.04 -3.39
CA ALA A 35 9.62 -7.37 -4.00
C ALA A 35 10.79 -6.74 -3.23
N ASN A 36 10.53 -5.62 -2.53
CA ASN A 36 11.52 -4.95 -1.69
C ASN A 36 10.85 -4.19 -0.53
N GLN A 37 11.63 -3.90 0.51
CA GLN A 37 11.23 -3.05 1.62
C GLN A 37 12.39 -2.17 2.09
N THR A 38 12.11 -0.89 2.30
CA THR A 38 13.04 0.08 2.88
C THR A 38 12.43 0.64 4.16
N ILE A 39 13.16 0.54 5.28
CA ILE A 39 12.76 1.18 6.54
C ILE A 39 13.29 2.61 6.52
N ILE A 40 12.42 3.61 6.71
CA ILE A 40 12.80 5.02 6.75
C ILE A 40 13.11 5.43 8.19
N ASP A 41 12.19 5.11 9.10
CA ASP A 41 12.34 5.32 10.54
C ASP A 41 11.46 4.32 11.31
N LYS A 42 11.37 4.46 12.63
CA LYS A 42 10.58 3.56 13.50
C LYS A 42 9.07 3.56 13.18
N ARG A 43 8.56 4.59 12.52
CA ARG A 43 7.15 4.80 12.22
C ARG A 43 6.83 4.64 10.74
N ARG A 44 7.83 4.71 9.85
CA ARG A 44 7.63 4.71 8.41
C ARG A 44 8.50 3.69 7.70
N ARG A 45 7.89 2.94 6.79
CA ARG A 45 8.59 2.09 5.82
C ARG A 45 7.94 2.20 4.46
N VAL A 46 8.73 1.97 3.43
CA VAL A 46 8.28 1.90 2.04
C VAL A 46 8.42 0.47 1.57
N VAL A 47 7.35 -0.10 1.02
CA VAL A 47 7.36 -1.42 0.37
C VAL A 47 7.19 -1.24 -1.12
N ALA A 48 7.84 -2.07 -1.92
CA ALA A 48 7.79 -1.98 -3.37
C ALA A 48 7.25 -3.27 -3.97
N PHE A 49 6.40 -3.14 -4.98
CA PHE A 49 5.75 -4.23 -5.69
C PHE A 49 6.15 -4.23 -7.15
N ALA A 50 6.44 -5.41 -7.71
CA ALA A 50 6.69 -5.56 -9.13
C ALA A 50 5.40 -5.28 -9.93
N PRO A 51 5.50 -4.79 -11.18
CA PRO A 51 4.36 -4.66 -12.08
C PRO A 51 3.48 -5.92 -12.12
N GLY A 52 2.17 -5.73 -12.18
CA GLY A 52 1.17 -6.80 -12.15
C GLY A 52 0.89 -7.39 -10.75
N SER A 53 1.70 -7.08 -9.74
CA SER A 53 1.45 -7.57 -8.38
C SER A 53 0.17 -6.98 -7.80
N VAL A 54 -0.66 -7.81 -7.17
CA VAL A 54 -1.86 -7.38 -6.46
C VAL A 54 -1.61 -7.36 -4.96
N PHE A 55 -2.02 -6.28 -4.30
CA PHE A 55 -1.91 -6.10 -2.86
C PHE A 55 -3.13 -5.39 -2.28
N ALA A 56 -3.37 -5.57 -0.99
CA ALA A 56 -4.41 -4.86 -0.26
C ALA A 56 -3.81 -3.89 0.73
N PHE A 57 -4.09 -2.60 0.54
CA PHE A 57 -3.62 -1.53 1.39
C PHE A 57 -4.74 -1.03 2.30
N VAL A 58 -4.54 -1.15 3.60
CA VAL A 58 -5.46 -0.67 4.64
C VAL A 58 -4.93 0.65 5.17
N ARG A 59 -5.82 1.64 5.20
CA ARG A 59 -5.59 2.95 5.80
C ARG A 59 -6.59 3.16 6.93
N TRP A 60 -6.07 3.25 8.13
CA TRP A 60 -6.83 3.67 9.30
C TRP A 60 -6.21 4.92 9.90
N ALA A 61 -7.06 5.87 10.28
CA ALA A 61 -6.64 7.02 11.05
C ALA A 61 -7.76 7.47 11.99
N ALA A 62 -7.37 7.98 13.16
CA ALA A 62 -8.27 8.55 14.15
C ALA A 62 -7.70 9.84 14.74
N ASN A 63 -8.60 10.69 15.22
CA ASN A 63 -8.28 11.81 16.09
C ASN A 63 -8.90 11.56 17.48
N ASP A 64 -8.85 12.57 18.35
CA ASP A 64 -9.37 12.47 19.72
C ASP A 64 -10.91 12.28 19.76
N PHE A 65 -11.60 12.49 18.63
CA PHE A 65 -13.05 12.33 18.48
C PHE A 65 -13.47 11.03 17.77
N GLY A 66 -12.52 10.18 17.39
CA GLY A 66 -12.79 8.89 16.77
C GLY A 66 -12.15 8.69 15.40
N THR A 67 -12.65 7.70 14.66
CA THR A 67 -12.07 7.29 13.38
C THR A 67 -12.39 8.31 12.30
N ILE A 68 -11.35 8.88 11.68
CA ILE A 68 -11.47 9.83 10.56
C ILE A 68 -11.25 9.15 9.20
N VAL A 69 -10.52 8.03 9.17
CA VAL A 69 -10.30 7.22 7.97
C VAL A 69 -10.39 5.74 8.34
N SER A 70 -11.19 5.00 7.59
CA SER A 70 -11.20 3.53 7.60
C SER A 70 -11.45 3.05 6.17
N ARG A 71 -10.41 2.53 5.53
CA ARG A 71 -10.46 2.14 4.11
C ARG A 71 -9.55 0.97 3.81
N ILE A 72 -9.99 0.12 2.89
CA ILE A 72 -9.15 -0.87 2.20
C ILE A 72 -9.23 -0.62 0.69
N ASP A 73 -8.06 -0.64 0.05
CA ASP A 73 -7.91 -0.60 -1.40
C ASP A 73 -7.21 -1.90 -1.84
N ILE A 74 -7.80 -2.66 -2.76
CA ILE A 74 -7.09 -3.72 -3.48
C ILE A 74 -6.57 -3.10 -4.78
N VAL A 75 -5.26 -3.16 -4.96
CA VAL A 75 -4.55 -2.43 -6.01
C VAL A 75 -3.67 -3.40 -6.77
N ARG A 76 -3.67 -3.28 -8.11
CA ARG A 76 -2.65 -3.87 -8.97
C ARG A 76 -1.57 -2.83 -9.25
N ALA A 77 -0.31 -3.19 -9.01
CA ALA A 77 0.85 -2.44 -9.44
C ALA A 77 0.86 -2.35 -10.97
N VAL A 78 0.92 -1.15 -11.51
CA VAL A 78 0.84 -0.92 -12.95
C VAL A 78 2.17 -1.19 -13.64
N PHE A 79 2.12 -1.58 -14.91
CA PHE A 79 3.30 -1.62 -15.75
C PHE A 79 3.72 -0.21 -16.17
N PRO A 80 5.01 0.02 -16.49
CA PRO A 80 5.47 1.28 -17.03
C PRO A 80 4.65 1.70 -18.26
N GLY A 81 4.19 2.96 -18.28
CA GLY A 81 3.37 3.50 -19.37
C GLY A 81 1.88 3.14 -19.34
N GLU A 82 1.43 2.27 -18.43
CA GLU A 82 0.00 2.04 -18.23
C GLU A 82 -0.66 3.26 -17.58
N ALA A 83 -1.93 3.49 -17.92
CA ALA A 83 -2.77 4.43 -17.20
C ALA A 83 -3.00 3.94 -15.76
N TYR A 84 -3.01 4.86 -14.80
CA TYR A 84 -3.19 4.53 -13.39
C TYR A 84 -4.05 5.55 -12.68
N GLN A 85 -4.62 5.14 -11.55
CA GLN A 85 -5.29 6.04 -10.63
C GLN A 85 -4.29 6.50 -9.57
N THR A 86 -4.27 7.81 -9.29
CA THR A 86 -3.44 8.36 -8.22
C THR A 86 -4.06 7.99 -6.88
N LEU A 87 -3.23 7.38 -6.04
CA LEU A 87 -3.64 6.86 -4.74
C LEU A 87 -2.72 7.46 -3.67
N PRO A 88 -3.26 8.02 -2.58
CA PRO A 88 -2.41 8.52 -1.50
C PRO A 88 -1.51 7.41 -0.98
N TYR A 89 -0.24 7.75 -0.75
CA TYR A 89 0.82 6.84 -0.27
C TYR A 89 1.21 5.73 -1.25
N ILE A 90 0.72 5.76 -2.50
CA ILE A 90 1.12 4.81 -3.55
C ILE A 90 1.73 5.60 -4.71
N ARG A 91 2.95 5.24 -5.13
CA ARG A 91 3.64 5.87 -6.25
C ARG A 91 4.03 4.83 -7.30
N PRO A 92 3.78 5.07 -8.60
CA PRO A 92 3.12 6.26 -9.17
C PRO A 92 1.60 6.31 -8.86
N GLY A 93 1.01 5.15 -8.57
CA GLY A 93 -0.41 4.94 -8.34
C GLY A 93 -0.69 3.45 -8.55
N GLY A 94 -1.90 3.12 -8.97
CA GLY A 94 -2.21 1.76 -9.40
C GLY A 94 -3.58 1.64 -10.05
N GLU A 95 -3.91 0.44 -10.50
CA GLU A 95 -5.26 0.09 -10.90
C GLU A 95 -6.02 -0.36 -9.65
N ILE A 96 -7.14 0.30 -9.33
CA ILE A 96 -7.98 -0.09 -8.20
C ILE A 96 -8.90 -1.23 -8.65
N LEU A 97 -8.70 -2.41 -8.08
CA LEU A 97 -9.59 -3.57 -8.28
C LEU A 97 -10.77 -3.54 -7.32
N LEU A 98 -10.56 -3.02 -6.10
CA LEU A 98 -11.60 -2.85 -5.10
C LEU A 98 -11.29 -1.64 -4.21
N LYS A 99 -12.34 -0.90 -3.84
CA LYS A 99 -12.27 0.18 -2.86
C LYS A 99 -13.44 0.06 -1.90
N ILE A 100 -13.15 -0.08 -0.62
CA ILE A 100 -14.16 -0.05 0.44
C ILE A 100 -13.75 1.00 1.46
N ALA A 101 -14.68 1.89 1.82
CA ALA A 101 -14.50 2.91 2.83
C ALA A 101 -15.63 2.83 3.86
N GLY A 102 -15.35 3.23 5.10
CA GLY A 102 -16.36 3.38 6.14
C GLY A 102 -16.75 2.07 6.84
N TRP A 103 -15.81 1.47 7.57
CA TRP A 103 -16.21 0.53 8.62
C TRP A 103 -16.60 1.30 9.88
N GLU A 104 -17.87 1.19 10.27
CA GLU A 104 -18.28 1.56 11.62
C GLU A 104 -17.57 0.67 12.64
N LYS A 105 -17.25 1.28 13.79
CA LYS A 105 -16.72 0.55 14.94
C LYS A 105 -17.78 -0.48 15.32
N VAL A 106 -17.46 -1.77 15.17
CA VAL A 106 -18.34 -2.86 15.62
C VAL A 106 -18.59 -2.64 17.12
N GLU A 107 -19.86 -2.39 17.49
CA GLU A 107 -20.27 -2.41 18.90
C GLU A 107 -19.91 -3.78 19.49
N ARG A 108 -19.40 -3.76 20.72
CA ARG A 108 -18.95 -4.96 21.43
C ARG A 108 -19.89 -5.25 22.59
#